data_AF-A0A832N2D6-F1
#
_entry.id   AF-A0A832N2D6-F1
#
_cell.length_a   1.000
_cell.length_b   1.000
_cell.length_c   1.000
_cell.angle_alpha   90.00
_cell.angle_beta   90.00
_cell.angle_gamma   90.00
#
_symmetry.space_group_name_H-M   'P 1'
#
loop_
_entity.id
_entity.type
_entity.pdbx_description
1 polymer ?
#
loop_
_entity_poly.entity_id
_entity_poly.type
_entity_poly.pdbx_seq_one_letter_code
_entity_poly.pdbx_strand_id
1 'polypeptide(L)'
;MSNYIQAFEGSGFLGQWQKISEILDAIDASQSDTDFKENLLRFRKAYKFIDGLMQNIDPDYLPMEDIVTTLPTNAQHCLSNLTNAQSGNQQYLVNANQHLDAILTAIKPYAFYDKRIKTSLRAAIKTYASEMDKHLENVANTQAIYDEAKNQKEYIETYFNELFEGDATTASIRSEITTLKEQAEIQVEEIARFHTRLFEEDSDEEALLTAIETARETATADSADIQNTLDGIKKKVNKLEQFYTKTFGKENDDGSRHGGYEKKLSDLFRDLEEYKTEQESKHNKLFEKIESLLPGATNAGLAKSYEERKQTYKTPIWIWNVIFFICVFLMVWFSYTHITSATDWGAILKRIIHYAPIYIPVIWLAIYATKRRSESRALEEEYAHKEALAKSYSSYKKQIEEISQGDPELMVKLLSKTIDTISENPSEVLNRKHGDEAMIISFLKQLQKKSE
;
A
#
# COMPACT_ATOMS: atom_id res chain seq x y z
N MET A 1 87.04 9.44 5.16
CA MET A 1 87.71 8.48 4.27
C MET A 1 87.46 7.11 4.87
N SER A 2 86.92 6.17 4.12
CA SER A 2 86.62 4.84 4.66
C SER A 2 87.89 4.14 5.13
N ASN A 3 87.79 3.34 6.19
CA ASN A 3 88.89 2.52 6.68
C ASN A 3 89.41 1.53 5.61
N TYR A 4 88.56 1.13 4.66
CA TYR A 4 88.92 0.24 3.55
C TYR A 4 89.72 0.98 2.48
N ILE A 5 89.35 2.22 2.13
CA ILE A 5 90.12 3.08 1.22
C ILE A 5 91.51 3.38 1.79
N GLN A 6 91.59 3.74 3.08
CA GLN A 6 92.88 3.98 3.74
C GLN A 6 93.74 2.71 3.81
N ALA A 7 93.13 1.55 4.07
CA ALA A 7 93.83 0.26 4.04
C ALA A 7 94.32 -0.09 2.64
N PHE A 8 93.55 0.22 1.60
CA PHE A 8 93.90 -0.06 0.21
C PHE A 8 95.05 0.81 -0.30
N GLU A 9 94.99 2.12 -0.06
CA GLU A 9 96.09 3.06 -0.38
C GLU A 9 97.37 2.73 0.43
N GLY A 10 97.21 2.31 1.69
CA GLY A 10 98.31 1.94 2.59
C GLY A 10 98.86 0.51 2.41
N SER A 11 98.20 -0.34 1.62
CA SER A 11 98.55 -1.78 1.46
C SER A 11 99.86 -2.04 0.71
N GLY A 12 100.36 -1.04 -0.02
CA GLY A 12 101.52 -1.17 -0.91
C GLY A 12 101.21 -1.82 -2.27
N PHE A 13 99.99 -2.35 -2.47
CA PHE A 13 99.57 -2.98 -3.73
C PHE A 13 99.70 -2.05 -4.93
N LEU A 14 99.18 -0.82 -4.86
CA LEU A 14 99.21 0.13 -5.98
C LEU A 14 100.65 0.44 -6.44
N GLY A 15 101.57 0.58 -5.48
CA GLY A 15 102.99 0.79 -5.78
C GLY A 15 103.66 -0.42 -6.43
N GLN A 16 103.29 -1.64 -6.04
CA GLN A 16 103.75 -2.86 -6.71
C GLN A 16 103.12 -3.02 -8.10
N TRP A 17 101.84 -2.70 -8.24
CA TRP A 17 101.09 -2.80 -9.49
C TRP A 17 101.66 -1.88 -10.59
N GLN A 18 102.07 -0.68 -10.22
CA GLN A 18 102.75 0.25 -11.14
C GLN A 18 104.13 -0.28 -11.57
N LYS A 19 104.93 -0.80 -10.63
CA LYS A 19 106.24 -1.40 -10.93
C LYS A 19 106.12 -2.62 -11.84
N ILE A 20 105.05 -3.41 -11.71
CA ILE A 20 104.76 -4.51 -12.63
C ILE A 20 104.63 -3.99 -14.06
N SER A 21 103.91 -2.89 -14.29
CA SER A 21 103.81 -2.29 -15.64
C SER A 21 105.17 -1.90 -16.20
N GLU A 22 106.00 -1.25 -15.39
CA GLU A 22 107.31 -0.76 -15.80
C GLU A 22 108.24 -1.91 -16.21
N ILE A 23 108.27 -3.00 -15.44
CA ILE A 23 109.07 -4.18 -15.77
C ILE A 23 108.50 -4.90 -17.00
N LEU A 24 107.19 -4.97 -17.14
CA LEU A 24 106.53 -5.68 -18.23
C LEU A 24 106.84 -5.07 -19.61
N ASP A 25 106.98 -3.74 -19.66
CA ASP A 25 107.39 -3.01 -20.86
C ASP A 25 108.90 -3.16 -21.16
N ALA A 26 109.72 -3.44 -20.14
CA ALA A 26 111.17 -3.61 -20.26
C ALA A 26 111.62 -5.03 -20.65
N ILE A 27 110.76 -6.05 -20.55
CA ILE A 27 111.09 -7.43 -20.95
C ILE A 27 111.10 -7.53 -22.49
N ASP A 28 112.31 -7.60 -23.06
CA ASP A 28 112.53 -7.95 -24.47
C ASP A 28 112.54 -9.47 -24.65
N ALA A 29 111.54 -9.98 -25.38
CA ALA A 29 111.37 -11.39 -25.65
C ALA A 29 111.79 -11.78 -27.08
N SER A 30 112.46 -10.90 -27.83
CA SER A 30 112.75 -11.12 -29.26
C SER A 30 113.50 -12.43 -29.52
N GLN A 31 114.49 -12.75 -28.66
CA GLN A 31 115.36 -13.94 -28.77
C GLN A 31 114.91 -15.13 -27.90
N SER A 32 113.76 -15.04 -27.22
CA SER A 32 113.25 -16.10 -26.34
C SER A 32 112.50 -17.20 -27.10
N ASP A 33 112.32 -18.36 -26.46
CA ASP A 33 111.55 -19.49 -27.01
C ASP A 33 110.03 -19.19 -27.11
N THR A 34 109.31 -20.05 -27.82
CA THR A 34 107.88 -19.88 -28.10
C THR A 34 107.04 -19.88 -26.82
N ASP A 35 107.35 -20.76 -25.87
CA ASP A 35 106.58 -20.91 -24.62
C ASP A 35 106.76 -19.67 -23.73
N PHE A 36 107.96 -19.11 -23.67
CA PHE A 36 108.24 -17.85 -22.97
C PHE A 36 107.44 -16.70 -23.59
N LYS A 37 107.41 -16.60 -24.93
CA LYS A 37 106.65 -15.57 -25.65
C LYS A 37 105.15 -15.68 -25.40
N GLU A 38 104.59 -16.89 -25.43
CA GLU A 38 103.17 -17.12 -25.19
C GLU A 38 102.77 -16.74 -23.75
N ASN A 39 103.55 -17.16 -22.77
CA ASN A 39 103.29 -16.84 -21.37
C ASN A 39 103.42 -15.33 -21.09
N LEU A 40 104.37 -14.64 -21.74
CA LEU A 40 104.50 -13.18 -21.63
C LEU A 40 103.31 -12.46 -22.27
N LEU A 41 102.85 -12.92 -23.44
CA LEU A 41 101.69 -12.35 -24.14
C LEU A 41 100.39 -12.52 -23.33
N ARG A 42 100.18 -13.70 -22.75
CA ARG A 42 99.07 -13.96 -21.80
C ARG A 42 99.14 -12.98 -20.64
N PHE A 43 100.32 -12.84 -20.03
CA PHE A 43 100.51 -11.94 -18.90
C PHE A 43 100.16 -10.49 -19.28
N ARG A 44 100.66 -9.99 -20.42
CA ARG A 44 100.35 -8.65 -20.94
C ARG A 44 98.85 -8.44 -21.15
N LYS A 45 98.17 -9.41 -21.77
CA LYS A 45 96.72 -9.36 -22.00
C LYS A 45 95.93 -9.33 -20.69
N ALA A 46 96.24 -10.24 -19.77
CA ALA A 46 95.58 -10.35 -18.49
C ALA A 46 95.84 -9.11 -17.60
N TYR A 47 97.07 -8.61 -17.60
CA TYR A 47 97.45 -7.40 -16.85
C TYR A 47 96.63 -6.20 -17.32
N LYS A 48 96.55 -5.94 -18.63
CA LYS A 48 95.75 -4.81 -19.16
C LYS A 48 94.26 -4.94 -18.88
N PHE A 49 93.73 -6.16 -18.89
CA PHE A 49 92.35 -6.41 -18.49
C PHE A 49 92.12 -6.08 -17.01
N ILE A 50 92.99 -6.58 -16.13
CA ILE A 50 92.93 -6.35 -14.68
C ILE A 50 93.14 -4.87 -14.35
N ASP A 51 94.09 -4.20 -15.01
CA ASP A 51 94.36 -2.77 -14.81
C ASP A 51 93.13 -1.91 -15.14
N GLY A 52 92.43 -2.25 -16.22
CA GLY A 52 91.14 -1.62 -16.55
C GLY A 52 90.03 -1.95 -15.55
N LEU A 53 90.05 -3.12 -14.90
CA LEU A 53 89.10 -3.43 -13.82
C LEU A 53 89.43 -2.64 -12.54
N MET A 54 90.70 -2.55 -12.16
CA MET A 54 91.17 -1.85 -10.96
C MET A 54 90.75 -0.38 -10.91
N GLN A 55 90.71 0.31 -12.06
CA GLN A 55 90.24 1.70 -12.15
C GLN A 55 88.75 1.88 -11.82
N ASN A 56 87.98 0.79 -11.76
CA ASN A 56 86.52 0.82 -11.60
C ASN A 56 86.05 0.08 -10.33
N ILE A 57 86.97 -0.34 -9.47
CA ILE A 57 86.65 -0.96 -8.18
C ILE A 57 86.65 0.13 -7.12
N ASP A 58 85.57 0.17 -6.34
CA ASP A 58 85.54 0.94 -5.10
C ASP A 58 86.04 0.04 -3.95
N PRO A 59 87.16 0.39 -3.28
CA PRO A 59 87.75 -0.42 -2.23
C PRO A 59 86.79 -0.76 -1.07
N ASP A 60 85.71 0.00 -0.88
CA ASP A 60 84.73 -0.26 0.19
C ASP A 60 83.94 -1.57 0.00
N TYR A 61 83.96 -2.14 -1.21
CA TYR A 61 83.29 -3.41 -1.51
C TYR A 61 84.23 -4.61 -1.51
N LEU A 62 85.55 -4.40 -1.40
CA LEU A 62 86.52 -5.48 -1.34
C LEU A 62 86.60 -6.06 0.08
N PRO A 63 86.71 -7.39 0.25
CA PRO A 63 87.01 -7.99 1.55
C PRO A 63 88.31 -7.43 2.12
N MET A 64 88.32 -7.10 3.41
CA MET A 64 89.50 -6.52 4.07
C MET A 64 90.73 -7.44 3.97
N GLU A 65 90.52 -8.75 3.96
CA GLU A 65 91.58 -9.76 3.75
C GLU A 65 92.20 -9.67 2.35
N ASP A 66 91.41 -9.36 1.31
CA ASP A 66 91.94 -9.20 -0.03
C ASP A 66 92.76 -7.91 -0.15
N ILE A 67 92.30 -6.83 0.48
CA ILE A 67 92.98 -5.53 0.49
C ILE A 67 94.34 -5.62 1.20
N VAL A 68 94.38 -6.21 2.39
CA VAL A 68 95.56 -6.17 3.27
C VAL A 68 96.53 -7.30 2.95
N THR A 69 96.04 -8.42 2.42
CA THR A 69 96.83 -9.66 2.31
C THR A 69 96.86 -10.23 0.89
N THR A 70 95.72 -10.57 0.28
CA THR A 70 95.71 -11.29 -1.01
C THR A 70 96.33 -10.46 -2.14
N LEU A 71 95.90 -9.21 -2.30
CA LEU A 71 96.35 -8.34 -3.39
C LEU A 71 97.84 -7.97 -3.26
N PRO A 72 98.32 -7.43 -2.12
CA PRO A 72 99.74 -7.07 -1.98
C PRO A 72 100.68 -8.27 -2.11
N THR A 73 100.29 -9.43 -1.55
CA THR A 73 101.13 -10.64 -1.60
C THR A 73 101.28 -11.14 -3.03
N ASN A 74 100.17 -11.28 -3.76
CA ASN A 74 100.24 -11.75 -5.15
C ASN A 74 100.89 -10.72 -6.08
N ALA A 75 100.70 -9.41 -5.86
CA ALA A 75 101.41 -8.38 -6.62
C ALA A 75 102.92 -8.42 -6.37
N GLN A 76 103.36 -8.63 -5.13
CA GLN A 76 104.77 -8.81 -4.82
C GLN A 76 105.36 -10.06 -5.50
N HIS A 77 104.62 -11.17 -5.52
CA HIS A 77 105.06 -12.39 -6.20
C HIS A 77 105.09 -12.22 -7.72
N CYS A 78 104.10 -11.55 -8.32
CA CYS A 78 104.14 -11.16 -9.73
C CYS A 78 105.40 -10.36 -10.04
N LEU A 79 105.68 -9.32 -9.25
CA LEU A 79 106.83 -8.44 -9.45
C LEU A 79 108.15 -9.20 -9.37
N SER A 80 108.31 -10.04 -8.34
CA SER A 80 109.50 -10.87 -8.15
C SER A 80 109.72 -11.84 -9.32
N ASN A 81 108.67 -12.56 -9.72
CA ASN A 81 108.75 -13.50 -10.82
C ASN A 81 109.01 -12.80 -12.16
N LEU A 82 108.39 -11.65 -12.45
CA LEU A 82 108.66 -10.87 -13.66
C LEU A 82 110.10 -10.34 -13.71
N THR A 83 110.63 -9.90 -12.57
CA THR A 83 112.04 -9.48 -12.49
C THR A 83 112.97 -10.64 -12.82
N ASN A 84 112.70 -11.83 -12.27
CA ASN A 84 113.50 -13.02 -12.54
C ASN A 84 113.30 -13.56 -13.97
N ALA A 85 112.14 -13.32 -14.59
CA ALA A 85 111.85 -13.73 -15.96
C ALA A 85 112.76 -13.05 -17.00
N GLN A 86 113.44 -11.94 -16.65
CA GLN A 86 114.47 -11.34 -17.51
C GLN A 86 115.66 -12.29 -17.78
N SER A 87 115.82 -13.35 -17.00
CA SER A 87 116.78 -14.43 -17.26
C SER A 87 116.39 -15.34 -18.44
N GLY A 88 115.18 -15.19 -19.00
CA GLY A 88 114.67 -16.02 -20.09
C GLY A 88 114.02 -17.34 -19.64
N ASN A 89 113.95 -17.63 -18.33
CA ASN A 89 113.32 -18.84 -17.82
C ASN A 89 111.79 -18.73 -17.76
N GLN A 90 111.10 -19.55 -18.57
CA GLN A 90 109.65 -19.57 -18.69
C GLN A 90 108.89 -19.89 -17.39
N GLN A 91 109.49 -20.65 -16.45
CA GLN A 91 108.81 -21.01 -15.20
C GLN A 91 108.44 -19.78 -14.38
N TYR A 92 109.26 -18.73 -14.44
CA TYR A 92 108.95 -17.47 -13.76
C TYR A 92 107.72 -16.78 -14.37
N LEU A 93 107.53 -16.82 -15.69
CA LEU A 93 106.33 -16.26 -16.32
C LEU A 93 105.08 -17.09 -16.03
N VAL A 94 105.20 -18.41 -15.97
CA VAL A 94 104.09 -19.30 -15.57
C VAL A 94 103.66 -18.97 -14.14
N ASN A 95 104.61 -18.85 -13.21
CA ASN A 95 104.32 -18.50 -11.82
C ASN A 95 103.74 -17.08 -11.71
N ALA A 96 104.29 -16.11 -12.44
CA ALA A 96 103.74 -14.75 -12.47
C ALA A 96 102.28 -14.75 -12.95
N ASN A 97 101.97 -15.52 -14.00
CA ASN A 97 100.63 -15.68 -14.54
C ASN A 97 99.65 -16.27 -13.51
N GLN A 98 100.07 -17.24 -12.69
CA GLN A 98 99.24 -17.80 -11.63
C GLN A 98 98.90 -16.77 -10.54
N HIS A 99 99.88 -15.96 -10.13
CA HIS A 99 99.63 -14.88 -9.17
C HIS A 99 98.75 -13.77 -9.76
N LEU A 100 98.87 -13.49 -11.06
CA LEU A 100 97.99 -12.56 -11.77
C LEU A 100 96.54 -13.08 -11.83
N ASP A 101 96.35 -14.38 -12.02
CA ASP A 101 95.03 -15.02 -11.97
C ASP A 101 94.42 -14.97 -10.56
N ALA A 102 95.25 -15.11 -9.51
CA ALA A 102 94.81 -14.95 -8.13
C ALA A 102 94.33 -13.52 -7.84
N ILE A 103 95.04 -12.50 -8.35
CA ILE A 103 94.59 -11.10 -8.28
C ILE A 103 93.25 -10.93 -9.01
N LEU A 104 93.12 -11.45 -10.24
CA LEU A 104 91.87 -11.38 -10.98
C LEU A 104 90.72 -12.05 -10.22
N THR A 105 90.98 -13.20 -9.60
CA THR A 105 89.98 -13.95 -8.83
C THR A 105 89.49 -13.16 -7.62
N ALA A 106 90.39 -12.49 -6.91
CA ALA A 106 90.05 -11.66 -5.76
C ALA A 106 89.16 -10.47 -6.14
N ILE A 107 89.44 -9.82 -7.28
CA ILE A 107 88.74 -8.59 -7.66
C ILE A 107 87.48 -8.81 -8.50
N LYS A 108 87.41 -9.89 -9.27
CA LYS A 108 86.36 -10.15 -10.27
C LYS A 108 84.94 -10.12 -9.69
N PRO A 109 84.65 -10.68 -8.50
CA PRO A 109 83.30 -10.65 -7.93
C PRO A 109 82.80 -9.23 -7.60
N TYR A 110 83.72 -8.29 -7.40
CA TYR A 110 83.45 -6.93 -6.92
C TYR A 110 83.59 -5.86 -8.01
N ALA A 111 83.88 -6.27 -9.24
CA ALA A 111 83.86 -5.38 -10.39
C ALA A 111 82.41 -5.11 -10.83
N PHE A 112 81.97 -3.85 -10.77
CA PHE A 112 80.64 -3.45 -11.22
C PHE A 112 80.50 -3.62 -12.74
N TYR A 113 79.43 -4.28 -13.19
CA TYR A 113 79.12 -4.49 -14.60
C TYR A 113 78.56 -3.21 -15.26
N ASP A 114 79.44 -2.26 -15.61
CA ASP A 114 79.12 -1.02 -16.32
C ASP A 114 79.68 -1.00 -17.78
N LYS A 115 79.26 -0.05 -18.61
CA LYS A 115 79.74 0.30 -19.97
C LYS A 115 81.27 0.32 -20.11
N ARG A 116 82.02 0.39 -19.01
CA ARG A 116 83.49 0.46 -18.97
C ARG A 116 84.16 -0.92 -19.04
N ILE A 117 83.47 -2.02 -18.68
CA ILE A 117 83.98 -3.39 -18.94
C ILE A 117 84.14 -3.63 -20.45
N LYS A 118 83.23 -3.06 -21.27
CA LYS A 118 83.37 -3.04 -22.74
C LYS A 118 84.69 -2.38 -23.17
N THR A 119 85.12 -1.33 -22.48
CA THR A 119 86.40 -0.65 -22.73
C THR A 119 87.59 -1.51 -22.31
N SER A 120 87.53 -2.14 -21.13
CA SER A 120 88.60 -3.04 -20.64
C SER A 120 88.76 -4.29 -21.52
N LEU A 121 87.64 -4.88 -21.96
CA LEU A 121 87.65 -6.01 -22.89
C LEU A 121 88.21 -5.61 -24.26
N ARG A 122 87.79 -4.46 -24.81
CA ARG A 122 88.34 -3.91 -26.06
C ARG A 122 89.84 -3.62 -25.93
N ALA A 123 90.31 -3.08 -24.82
CA ALA A 123 91.72 -2.79 -24.59
C ALA A 123 92.57 -4.07 -24.52
N ALA A 124 92.06 -5.12 -23.85
CA ALA A 124 92.72 -6.42 -23.78
C ALA A 124 92.81 -7.10 -25.16
N ILE A 125 91.72 -7.06 -25.94
CA ILE A 125 91.69 -7.58 -27.32
C ILE A 125 92.66 -6.81 -28.22
N LYS A 126 92.68 -5.46 -28.13
CA LYS A 126 93.60 -4.62 -28.92
C LYS A 126 95.07 -4.88 -28.59
N THR A 127 95.39 -5.03 -27.30
CA THR A 127 96.77 -5.32 -26.84
C THR A 127 97.23 -6.69 -27.31
N TYR A 128 96.35 -7.70 -27.22
CA TYR A 128 96.62 -9.03 -27.75
C TYR A 128 96.85 -9.00 -29.27
N ALA A 129 95.99 -8.29 -30.02
CA ALA A 129 96.12 -8.15 -31.46
C ALA A 129 97.41 -7.41 -31.88
N SER A 130 97.77 -6.29 -31.24
CA SER A 130 98.96 -5.52 -31.64
C SER A 130 100.28 -6.22 -31.31
N GLU A 131 100.31 -7.02 -30.25
CA GLU A 131 101.50 -7.77 -29.87
C GLU A 131 101.66 -9.03 -30.75
N MET A 132 100.54 -9.61 -31.20
CA MET A 132 100.53 -10.65 -32.22
C MET A 132 101.03 -10.13 -33.58
N ASP A 133 100.66 -8.91 -33.97
CA ASP A 133 101.20 -8.21 -35.17
C ASP A 133 102.73 -8.00 -35.09
N LYS A 134 103.28 -7.63 -33.92
CA LYS A 134 104.75 -7.49 -33.72
C LYS A 134 105.51 -8.81 -33.82
N HIS A 135 104.92 -9.92 -33.39
CA HIS A 135 105.55 -11.23 -33.47
C HIS A 135 105.41 -11.89 -34.85
N LEU A 136 104.49 -11.42 -35.69
CA LEU A 136 104.29 -11.88 -37.07
C LEU A 136 105.35 -11.36 -38.05
N GLU A 137 106.17 -10.37 -37.68
CA GLU A 137 107.17 -9.76 -38.58
C GLU A 137 108.39 -10.65 -38.88
N ASN A 138 108.60 -11.79 -38.18
CA ASN A 138 109.89 -12.50 -38.22
C ASN A 138 109.93 -14.02 -38.48
N VAL A 139 108.84 -14.72 -38.87
CA VAL A 139 108.97 -16.15 -39.25
C VAL A 139 108.04 -16.55 -40.40
N ALA A 140 108.63 -17.12 -41.46
CA ALA A 140 108.05 -17.35 -42.78
C ALA A 140 107.13 -18.59 -42.92
N ASN A 141 106.30 -18.95 -41.93
CA ASN A 141 105.42 -20.13 -42.05
C ASN A 141 103.98 -19.94 -41.52
N THR A 142 103.47 -18.70 -41.51
CA THR A 142 102.31 -18.31 -40.67
C THR A 142 101.05 -17.89 -41.46
N GLN A 143 100.93 -18.16 -42.75
CA GLN A 143 99.75 -17.72 -43.54
C GLN A 143 98.46 -18.46 -43.17
N ALA A 144 98.51 -19.80 -43.03
CA ALA A 144 97.33 -20.61 -42.71
C ALA A 144 96.76 -20.33 -41.31
N ILE A 145 97.65 -20.11 -40.32
CA ILE A 145 97.25 -19.77 -38.94
C ILE A 145 96.69 -18.34 -38.89
N TYR A 146 97.24 -17.42 -39.68
CA TYR A 146 96.72 -16.06 -39.83
C TYR A 146 95.31 -16.04 -40.43
N ASP A 147 95.07 -16.83 -41.49
CA ASP A 147 93.76 -16.92 -42.14
C ASP A 147 92.70 -17.55 -41.21
N GLU A 148 93.07 -18.57 -40.42
CA GLU A 148 92.22 -19.18 -39.39
C GLU A 148 91.86 -18.18 -38.28
N ALA A 149 92.86 -17.45 -37.75
CA ALA A 149 92.66 -16.45 -36.70
C ALA A 149 91.81 -15.25 -37.18
N LYS A 150 91.98 -14.85 -38.43
CA LYS A 150 91.18 -13.80 -39.07
C LYS A 150 89.71 -14.24 -39.23
N ASN A 151 89.46 -15.48 -39.68
CA ASN A 151 88.12 -16.03 -39.75
C ASN A 151 87.46 -16.12 -38.36
N GLN A 152 88.18 -16.60 -37.35
CA GLN A 152 87.66 -16.65 -35.98
C GLN A 152 87.31 -15.26 -35.43
N LYS A 153 88.12 -14.24 -35.75
CA LYS A 153 87.80 -12.84 -35.42
C LYS A 153 86.50 -12.39 -36.07
N GLU A 154 86.32 -12.64 -37.37
CA GLU A 154 85.08 -12.29 -38.08
C GLU A 154 83.85 -12.99 -37.48
N TYR A 155 83.96 -14.27 -37.12
CA TYR A 155 82.88 -14.98 -36.43
C TYR A 155 82.55 -14.35 -35.07
N ILE A 156 83.57 -14.03 -34.27
CA ILE A 156 83.39 -13.41 -32.95
C ILE A 156 82.74 -12.02 -33.08
N GLU A 157 83.16 -11.20 -34.05
CA GLU A 157 82.55 -9.88 -34.30
C GLU A 157 81.09 -10.02 -34.74
N THR A 158 80.78 -11.00 -35.59
CA THR A 158 79.41 -11.28 -36.04
C THR A 158 78.50 -11.67 -34.86
N TYR A 159 78.91 -12.66 -34.06
CA TYR A 159 78.16 -13.08 -32.87
C TYR A 159 78.04 -11.97 -31.84
N PHE A 160 79.09 -11.16 -31.65
CA PHE A 160 79.05 -10.03 -30.74
C PHE A 160 78.00 -9.00 -31.16
N ASN A 161 77.94 -8.70 -32.46
CA ASN A 161 76.93 -7.80 -32.99
C ASN A 161 75.53 -8.39 -32.79
N GLU A 162 75.28 -9.64 -33.21
CA GLU A 162 73.98 -10.31 -33.03
C GLU A 162 73.49 -10.33 -31.57
N LEU A 163 74.39 -10.61 -30.62
CA LEU A 163 74.05 -10.67 -29.19
C LEU A 163 73.86 -9.30 -28.54
N PHE A 164 74.67 -8.30 -28.91
CA PHE A 164 74.78 -7.06 -28.12
C PHE A 164 74.49 -5.75 -28.86
N GLU A 165 74.95 -5.57 -30.10
CA GLU A 165 74.88 -4.28 -30.82
C GLU A 165 73.78 -4.23 -31.90
N GLY A 166 73.48 -5.35 -32.53
CA GLY A 166 72.64 -5.49 -33.71
C GLY A 166 73.38 -5.12 -34.98
N ASP A 167 72.64 -5.04 -36.08
CA ASP A 167 73.09 -4.41 -37.33
C ASP A 167 72.11 -3.30 -37.75
N ALA A 168 72.30 -2.71 -38.94
CA ALA A 168 71.47 -1.61 -39.43
C ALA A 168 69.99 -2.01 -39.68
N THR A 169 69.69 -3.30 -39.72
CA THR A 169 68.40 -3.89 -40.08
C THR A 169 67.83 -4.81 -38.99
N THR A 170 68.66 -5.36 -38.11
CA THR A 170 68.29 -6.38 -37.12
C THR A 170 68.71 -5.95 -35.73
N ALA A 171 67.75 -5.88 -34.79
CA ALA A 171 68.03 -5.56 -33.39
C ALA A 171 68.83 -6.70 -32.74
N SER A 172 69.66 -6.38 -31.74
CA SER A 172 70.36 -7.43 -31.00
C SER A 172 69.40 -8.26 -30.15
N ILE A 173 69.76 -9.51 -29.89
CA ILE A 173 69.03 -10.39 -28.97
C ILE A 173 68.86 -9.72 -27.59
N ARG A 174 69.86 -8.97 -27.12
CA ARG A 174 69.76 -8.17 -25.89
C ARG A 174 68.63 -7.13 -25.97
N SER A 175 68.51 -6.43 -27.10
CA SER A 175 67.45 -5.44 -27.29
C SER A 175 66.08 -6.10 -27.25
N GLU A 176 65.91 -7.22 -27.96
CA GLU A 176 64.64 -7.97 -27.99
C GLU A 176 64.24 -8.49 -26.60
N ILE A 177 65.19 -9.07 -25.85
CA ILE A 177 64.95 -9.53 -24.47
C ILE A 177 64.57 -8.35 -23.57
N THR A 178 65.20 -7.19 -23.75
CA THR A 178 64.87 -5.99 -22.97
C THR A 178 63.45 -5.51 -23.26
N THR A 179 63.07 -5.46 -24.54
CA THR A 179 61.70 -5.11 -24.96
C THR A 179 60.67 -6.11 -24.44
N LEU A 180 60.94 -7.41 -24.54
CA LEU A 180 60.06 -8.46 -24.00
C LEU A 180 59.89 -8.34 -22.48
N LYS A 181 60.98 -8.05 -21.76
CA LYS A 181 60.94 -7.81 -20.31
C LYS A 181 60.04 -6.63 -19.97
N GLU A 182 60.22 -5.52 -20.67
CA GLU A 182 59.44 -4.29 -20.45
C GLU A 182 57.95 -4.52 -20.76
N GLN A 183 57.63 -5.26 -21.83
CA GLN A 183 56.26 -5.68 -22.13
C GLN A 183 55.66 -6.59 -21.04
N ALA A 184 56.44 -7.54 -20.52
CA ALA A 184 55.98 -8.42 -19.45
C ALA A 184 55.72 -7.64 -18.14
N GLU A 185 56.58 -6.67 -17.82
CA GLU A 185 56.41 -5.79 -16.65
C GLU A 185 55.12 -4.96 -16.77
N ILE A 186 54.84 -4.38 -17.96
CA ILE A 186 53.58 -3.66 -18.23
C ILE A 186 52.36 -4.58 -18.06
N GLN A 187 52.40 -5.79 -18.63
CA GLN A 187 51.28 -6.74 -18.51
C GLN A 187 51.00 -7.15 -17.06
N VAL A 188 52.06 -7.37 -16.26
CA VAL A 188 51.90 -7.69 -14.84
C VAL A 188 51.22 -6.53 -14.10
N GLU A 189 51.59 -5.28 -14.41
CA GLU A 189 50.98 -4.10 -13.79
C GLU A 189 49.50 -3.92 -14.20
N GLU A 190 49.16 -4.18 -15.47
CA GLU A 190 47.78 -4.18 -15.94
C GLU A 190 46.93 -5.26 -15.27
N ILE A 191 47.46 -6.48 -15.12
CA ILE A 191 46.79 -7.58 -14.43
C ILE A 191 46.55 -7.22 -12.96
N ALA A 192 47.54 -6.62 -12.29
CA ALA A 192 47.40 -6.17 -10.91
C ALA A 192 46.29 -5.12 -10.77
N ARG A 193 46.24 -4.11 -11.66
CA ARG A 193 45.13 -3.14 -11.66
C ARG A 193 43.78 -3.79 -11.88
N PHE A 194 43.69 -4.75 -12.80
CA PHE A 194 42.45 -5.49 -13.02
C PHE A 194 42.02 -6.27 -11.79
N HIS A 195 42.95 -6.94 -11.13
CA HIS A 195 42.69 -7.69 -9.90
C HIS A 195 42.18 -6.78 -8.79
N THR A 196 42.88 -5.67 -8.50
CA THR A 196 42.45 -4.69 -7.50
C THR A 196 41.04 -4.18 -7.80
N ARG A 197 40.75 -3.78 -9.05
CA ARG A 197 39.42 -3.27 -9.41
C ARG A 197 38.30 -4.31 -9.31
N LEU A 198 38.60 -5.59 -9.56
CA LEU A 198 37.62 -6.67 -9.52
C LEU A 198 37.33 -7.15 -8.08
N PHE A 199 38.36 -7.19 -7.23
CA PHE A 199 38.32 -7.96 -5.99
C PHE A 199 38.69 -7.18 -4.72
N GLU A 200 39.43 -6.07 -4.81
CA GLU A 200 39.86 -5.32 -3.64
C GLU A 200 38.88 -4.18 -3.35
N GLU A 201 38.46 -4.08 -2.10
CA GLU A 201 37.66 -2.97 -1.59
C GLU A 201 38.60 -1.88 -1.08
N ASP A 202 38.44 -0.65 -1.59
CA ASP A 202 39.13 0.54 -1.09
C ASP A 202 38.15 1.35 -0.20
N SER A 203 38.67 2.29 0.59
CA SER A 203 37.85 3.05 1.55
C SER A 203 36.71 3.85 0.92
N ASP A 204 36.83 4.17 -0.38
CA ASP A 204 35.89 5.01 -1.12
C ASP A 204 35.18 4.30 -2.30
N GLU A 205 35.63 3.10 -2.70
CA GLU A 205 35.04 2.34 -3.80
C GLU A 205 34.92 0.84 -3.47
N GLU A 206 33.69 0.33 -3.53
CA GLU A 206 33.37 -1.08 -3.39
C GLU A 206 33.93 -1.88 -4.58
N ALA A 207 34.46 -3.09 -4.31
CA ALA A 207 34.94 -3.98 -5.35
C ALA A 207 33.83 -4.25 -6.37
N LEU A 208 34.17 -4.27 -7.67
CA LEU A 208 33.18 -4.40 -8.73
C LEU A 208 32.32 -5.68 -8.58
N LEU A 209 32.92 -6.76 -8.09
CA LEU A 209 32.21 -8.02 -7.85
C LEU A 209 31.13 -7.85 -6.76
N THR A 210 31.50 -7.27 -5.61
CA THR A 210 30.57 -7.01 -4.51
C THR A 210 29.44 -6.08 -4.96
N ALA A 211 29.78 -5.01 -5.68
CA ALA A 211 28.78 -4.07 -6.22
C ALA A 211 27.78 -4.77 -7.17
N ILE A 212 28.25 -5.68 -8.02
CA ILE A 212 27.37 -6.47 -8.92
C ILE A 212 26.50 -7.46 -8.13
N GLU A 213 27.05 -8.12 -7.11
CA GLU A 213 26.29 -9.04 -6.26
C GLU A 213 25.21 -8.30 -5.46
N THR A 214 25.57 -7.19 -4.82
CA THR A 214 24.66 -6.29 -4.10
C THR A 214 23.57 -5.77 -5.03
N ALA A 215 23.92 -5.32 -6.24
CA ALA A 215 22.95 -4.86 -7.23
C ALA A 215 22.00 -5.99 -7.67
N ARG A 216 22.51 -7.21 -7.84
CA ARG A 216 21.70 -8.39 -8.18
C ARG A 216 20.74 -8.74 -7.04
N GLU A 217 21.21 -8.79 -5.81
CA GLU A 217 20.39 -9.08 -4.63
C GLU A 217 19.28 -8.04 -4.46
N THR A 218 19.64 -6.76 -4.57
CA THR A 218 18.68 -5.65 -4.52
C THR A 218 17.64 -5.77 -5.62
N ALA A 219 18.06 -6.02 -6.87
CA ALA A 219 17.15 -6.20 -7.99
C ALA A 219 16.20 -7.40 -7.79
N THR A 220 16.67 -8.49 -7.19
CA THR A 220 15.81 -9.65 -6.87
C THR A 220 14.82 -9.34 -5.74
N ALA A 221 15.24 -8.61 -4.70
CA ALA A 221 14.38 -8.18 -3.61
C ALA A 221 13.30 -7.22 -4.12
N ASP A 222 13.69 -6.19 -4.88
CA ASP A 222 12.78 -5.23 -5.50
C ASP A 222 11.77 -5.93 -6.42
N SER A 223 12.22 -6.91 -7.22
CA SER A 223 11.33 -7.68 -8.08
C SER A 223 10.30 -8.48 -7.28
N ALA A 224 10.67 -9.03 -6.12
CA ALA A 224 9.74 -9.74 -5.24
C ALA A 224 8.73 -8.78 -4.60
N ASP A 225 9.19 -7.61 -4.16
CA ASP A 225 8.33 -6.57 -3.57
C ASP A 225 7.36 -5.97 -4.59
N ILE A 226 7.80 -5.78 -5.85
CA ILE A 226 6.93 -5.38 -6.95
C ILE A 226 5.84 -6.42 -7.17
N GLN A 227 6.16 -7.72 -7.18
CA GLN A 227 5.16 -8.78 -7.34
C GLN A 227 4.14 -8.79 -6.19
N ASN A 228 4.61 -8.69 -4.95
CA ASN A 228 3.74 -8.61 -3.78
C ASN A 228 2.80 -7.39 -3.84
N THR A 229 3.34 -6.24 -4.25
CA THR A 229 2.58 -4.99 -4.42
C THR A 229 1.54 -5.14 -5.54
N LEU A 230 1.93 -5.72 -6.66
CA LEU A 230 1.07 -5.94 -7.82
C LEU A 230 -0.07 -6.91 -7.50
N ASP A 231 0.19 -7.96 -6.72
CA ASP A 231 -0.84 -8.85 -6.19
C ASP A 231 -1.78 -8.14 -5.20
N GLY A 232 -1.24 -7.26 -4.36
CA GLY A 232 -2.03 -6.38 -3.49
C GLY A 232 -2.96 -5.45 -4.28
N ILE A 233 -2.46 -4.85 -5.35
CA ILE A 233 -3.23 -3.98 -6.25
C ILE A 233 -4.31 -4.79 -6.97
N LYS A 234 -3.98 -5.96 -7.55
CA LYS A 234 -4.96 -6.85 -8.19
C LYS A 234 -6.11 -7.20 -7.25
N LYS A 235 -5.83 -7.51 -5.99
CA LYS A 235 -6.87 -7.78 -4.97
C LYS A 235 -7.75 -6.56 -4.71
N LYS A 236 -7.17 -5.35 -4.62
CA LYS A 236 -7.92 -4.10 -4.43
C LYS A 236 -8.78 -3.76 -5.65
N VAL A 237 -8.25 -3.91 -6.85
CA VAL A 237 -8.99 -3.69 -8.11
C VAL A 237 -10.18 -4.65 -8.22
N ASN A 238 -9.99 -5.93 -7.93
CA ASN A 238 -11.08 -6.90 -7.88
C ASN A 238 -12.17 -6.51 -6.87
N LYS A 239 -11.78 -6.05 -5.66
CA LYS A 239 -12.75 -5.56 -4.67
C LYS A 239 -13.50 -4.33 -5.16
N LEU A 240 -12.81 -3.41 -5.83
CA LEU A 240 -13.43 -2.21 -6.41
C LEU A 240 -14.39 -2.56 -7.54
N GLU A 241 -14.04 -3.51 -8.41
CA GLU A 241 -14.92 -3.99 -9.48
C GLU A 241 -16.18 -4.66 -8.92
N GLN A 242 -16.04 -5.48 -7.87
CA GLN A 242 -17.17 -6.06 -7.17
C GLN A 242 -18.05 -4.99 -6.52
N PHE A 243 -17.44 -3.99 -5.88
CA PHE A 243 -18.17 -2.85 -5.31
C PHE A 243 -18.94 -2.10 -6.40
N TYR A 244 -18.27 -1.77 -7.51
CA TYR A 244 -18.87 -1.06 -8.63
C TYR A 244 -20.04 -1.84 -9.22
N THR A 245 -19.87 -3.15 -9.41
CA THR A 245 -20.94 -4.05 -9.89
C THR A 245 -22.10 -4.14 -8.90
N LYS A 246 -21.84 -4.14 -7.59
CA LYS A 246 -22.91 -4.13 -6.58
C LYS A 246 -23.66 -2.80 -6.53
N THR A 247 -22.96 -1.69 -6.66
CA THR A 247 -23.55 -0.34 -6.57
C THR A 247 -24.32 0.00 -7.83
N PHE A 248 -23.69 -0.15 -9.00
CA PHE A 248 -24.21 0.31 -10.30
C PHE A 248 -24.78 -0.81 -11.17
N GLY A 249 -24.57 -2.07 -10.82
CA GLY A 249 -25.01 -3.22 -11.63
C GLY A 249 -23.98 -3.67 -12.67
N LYS A 250 -24.33 -4.73 -13.40
CA LYS A 250 -23.50 -5.27 -14.47
C LYS A 250 -23.71 -4.46 -15.75
N GLU A 251 -22.64 -4.25 -16.49
CA GLU A 251 -22.67 -3.64 -17.81
C GLU A 251 -23.14 -4.67 -18.83
N ASN A 252 -24.13 -4.30 -19.64
CA ASN A 252 -24.63 -5.11 -20.75
C ASN A 252 -23.89 -4.74 -22.04
N ASP A 253 -24.09 -5.54 -23.09
CA ASP A 253 -23.46 -5.37 -24.41
C ASP A 253 -23.73 -4.00 -25.09
N ASP A 254 -24.74 -3.25 -24.61
CA ASP A 254 -25.10 -1.91 -25.10
C ASP A 254 -24.43 -0.76 -24.31
N GLY A 255 -23.57 -1.07 -23.34
CA GLY A 255 -22.93 -0.10 -22.44
C GLY A 255 -23.86 0.43 -21.34
N SER A 256 -25.11 -0.05 -21.27
CA SER A 256 -26.03 0.29 -20.18
C SER A 256 -25.84 -0.65 -18.99
N ARG A 257 -25.93 -0.12 -17.78
CA ARG A 257 -25.82 -0.92 -16.54
C ARG A 257 -27.19 -1.30 -16.03
N HIS A 258 -27.35 -2.58 -15.70
CA HIS A 258 -28.59 -3.14 -15.20
C HIS A 258 -28.43 -3.68 -13.78
N GLY A 259 -29.34 -3.25 -12.89
CA GLY A 259 -29.41 -3.71 -11.50
C GLY A 259 -28.62 -2.84 -10.53
N GLY A 260 -27.97 -3.47 -9.56
CA GLY A 260 -27.24 -2.77 -8.50
C GLY A 260 -28.14 -2.14 -7.43
N TYR A 261 -27.49 -1.53 -6.44
CA TYR A 261 -28.18 -0.80 -5.38
C TYR A 261 -28.85 0.48 -5.89
N GLU A 262 -28.29 1.14 -6.89
CA GLU A 262 -28.87 2.35 -7.49
C GLU A 262 -30.27 2.08 -8.05
N LYS A 263 -30.42 1.04 -8.88
CA LYS A 263 -31.73 0.65 -9.42
C LYS A 263 -32.69 0.22 -8.32
N LYS A 264 -32.23 -0.60 -7.37
CA LYS A 264 -33.07 -1.02 -6.22
C LYS A 264 -33.56 0.15 -5.39
N LEU A 265 -32.72 1.17 -5.18
CA LEU A 265 -33.08 2.34 -4.42
C LEU A 265 -34.07 3.23 -5.19
N SER A 266 -33.87 3.40 -6.49
CA SER A 266 -34.83 4.08 -7.37
C SER A 266 -36.19 3.37 -7.38
N ASP A 267 -36.20 2.04 -7.50
CA ASP A 267 -37.41 1.24 -7.47
C ASP A 267 -38.11 1.36 -6.10
N LEU A 268 -37.35 1.31 -5.00
CA LEU A 268 -37.89 1.49 -3.65
C LEU A 268 -38.51 2.87 -3.45
N PHE A 269 -37.89 3.94 -3.95
CA PHE A 269 -38.46 5.28 -3.88
C PHE A 269 -39.75 5.39 -4.70
N ARG A 270 -39.78 4.79 -5.90
CA ARG A 270 -40.99 4.74 -6.72
C ARG A 270 -42.12 3.98 -6.01
N ASP A 271 -41.82 2.82 -5.45
CA ASP A 271 -42.79 1.99 -4.72
C ASP A 271 -43.30 2.70 -3.44
N LEU A 272 -42.42 3.44 -2.74
CA LEU A 272 -42.81 4.25 -1.58
C LEU A 272 -43.73 5.42 -1.95
N GLU A 273 -43.47 6.11 -3.05
CA GLU A 273 -44.33 7.21 -3.51
C GLU A 273 -45.69 6.68 -3.98
N GLU A 274 -45.70 5.54 -4.69
CA GLU A 274 -46.93 4.86 -5.11
C GLU A 274 -47.75 4.41 -3.89
N TYR A 275 -47.09 3.78 -2.90
CA TYR A 275 -47.72 3.39 -1.64
C TYR A 275 -48.30 4.59 -0.89
N LYS A 276 -47.53 5.67 -0.75
CA LYS A 276 -47.98 6.91 -0.08
C LYS A 276 -49.23 7.47 -0.77
N THR A 277 -49.21 7.58 -2.11
CA THR A 277 -50.35 8.07 -2.90
C THR A 277 -51.58 7.16 -2.73
N GLU A 278 -51.38 5.84 -2.73
CA GLU A 278 -52.47 4.88 -2.51
C GLU A 278 -53.07 5.03 -1.10
N GLN A 279 -52.23 5.21 -0.07
CA GLN A 279 -52.70 5.43 1.30
C GLN A 279 -53.45 6.74 1.44
N GLU A 280 -52.97 7.84 0.87
CA GLU A 280 -53.69 9.13 0.87
C GLU A 280 -55.07 8.98 0.23
N SER A 281 -55.17 8.32 -0.92
CA SER A 281 -56.45 8.01 -1.57
C SER A 281 -57.35 7.13 -0.68
N LYS A 282 -56.81 6.08 -0.04
CA LYS A 282 -57.59 5.21 0.86
C LYS A 282 -58.10 5.97 2.08
N HIS A 283 -57.26 6.80 2.70
CA HIS A 283 -57.62 7.62 3.84
C HIS A 283 -58.71 8.62 3.50
N ASN A 284 -58.59 9.33 2.37
CA ASN A 284 -59.62 10.27 1.93
C ASN A 284 -60.95 9.57 1.64
N LYS A 285 -60.93 8.43 0.93
CA LYS A 285 -62.14 7.63 0.67
C LYS A 285 -62.80 7.11 1.95
N LEU A 286 -62.00 6.71 2.94
CA LEU A 286 -62.52 6.29 4.25
C LEU A 286 -63.09 7.47 5.03
N PHE A 287 -62.41 8.62 5.02
CA PHE A 287 -62.88 9.84 5.67
C PHE A 287 -64.21 10.30 5.10
N GLU A 288 -64.32 10.41 3.76
CA GLU A 288 -65.57 10.75 3.07
C GLU A 288 -66.69 9.75 3.40
N LYS A 289 -66.36 8.45 3.44
CA LYS A 289 -67.34 7.41 3.83
C LYS A 289 -67.80 7.59 5.26
N ILE A 290 -66.90 7.84 6.21
CA ILE A 290 -67.25 8.10 7.62
C ILE A 290 -68.12 9.35 7.74
N GLU A 291 -67.73 10.44 7.09
CA GLU A 291 -68.46 11.71 7.09
C GLU A 291 -69.87 11.55 6.49
N SER A 292 -70.01 10.78 5.41
CA SER A 292 -71.32 10.47 4.81
C SER A 292 -72.22 9.59 5.68
N LEU A 293 -71.64 8.69 6.48
CA LEU A 293 -72.39 7.76 7.34
C LEU A 293 -72.78 8.40 8.68
N LEU A 294 -72.02 9.39 9.18
CA LEU A 294 -72.21 10.00 10.49
C LEU A 294 -73.62 10.61 10.67
N PRO A 295 -74.18 11.40 9.73
CA PRO A 295 -75.56 11.88 9.84
C PRO A 295 -76.60 10.76 9.90
N GLY A 296 -76.39 9.68 9.15
CA GLY A 296 -77.28 8.52 9.16
C GLY A 296 -77.24 7.77 10.49
N ALA A 297 -76.04 7.55 11.03
CA ALA A 297 -75.83 6.88 12.32
C ALA A 297 -76.40 7.69 13.50
N THR A 298 -76.19 9.01 13.52
CA THR A 298 -76.74 9.90 14.55
C THR A 298 -78.26 9.89 14.54
N ASN A 299 -78.89 9.99 13.38
CA ASN A 299 -80.35 9.96 13.24
C ASN A 299 -80.94 8.60 13.63
N ALA A 300 -80.27 7.50 13.26
CA ALA A 300 -80.66 6.15 13.70
C ALA A 300 -80.55 5.98 15.22
N GLY A 301 -79.50 6.55 15.84
CA GLY A 301 -79.34 6.58 17.29
C GLY A 301 -80.47 7.34 18.00
N LEU A 302 -80.77 8.57 17.54
CA LEU A 302 -81.87 9.38 18.08
C LEU A 302 -83.23 8.69 17.91
N ALA A 303 -83.49 8.12 16.73
CA ALA A 303 -84.72 7.38 16.45
C ALA A 303 -84.91 6.20 17.41
N LYS A 304 -83.85 5.44 17.68
CA LYS A 304 -83.90 4.33 18.64
C LYS A 304 -84.20 4.82 20.06
N SER A 305 -83.57 5.91 20.50
CA SER A 305 -83.86 6.49 21.82
C SER A 305 -85.31 6.98 21.95
N TYR A 306 -85.88 7.57 20.90
CA TYR A 306 -87.30 7.96 20.91
C TYR A 306 -88.24 6.76 20.87
N GLU A 307 -87.89 5.71 20.14
CA GLU A 307 -88.65 4.46 20.10
C GLU A 307 -88.72 3.79 21.49
N GLU A 308 -87.59 3.70 22.19
CA GLU A 308 -87.52 3.16 23.56
C GLU A 308 -88.38 3.99 24.53
N ARG A 309 -88.33 5.33 24.41
CA ARG A 309 -89.18 6.23 25.21
C ARG A 309 -90.66 6.05 24.90
N LYS A 310 -91.05 5.98 23.63
CA LYS A 310 -92.43 5.69 23.19
C LYS A 310 -92.95 4.37 23.77
N GLN A 311 -92.15 3.31 23.71
CA GLN A 311 -92.56 2.00 24.22
C GLN A 311 -92.81 1.99 25.74
N THR A 312 -92.07 2.80 26.49
CA THR A 312 -92.24 2.93 27.96
C THR A 312 -93.65 3.42 28.35
N TYR A 313 -94.34 4.18 27.49
CA TYR A 313 -95.68 4.71 27.77
C TYR A 313 -96.83 3.75 27.42
N LYS A 314 -96.60 2.68 26.66
CA LYS A 314 -97.65 1.70 26.34
C LYS A 314 -98.16 0.96 27.57
N THR A 315 -97.25 0.60 28.47
CA THR A 315 -97.56 -0.09 29.72
C THR A 315 -98.49 0.71 30.64
N PRO A 316 -98.19 1.98 31.01
CA PRO A 316 -99.10 2.76 31.86
C PRO A 316 -100.46 2.99 31.19
N ILE A 317 -100.51 3.21 29.87
CA ILE A 317 -101.79 3.34 29.14
C ILE A 317 -102.66 2.09 29.34
N TRP A 318 -102.07 0.90 29.20
CA TRP A 318 -102.78 -0.35 29.41
C TRP A 318 -103.23 -0.52 30.86
N ILE A 319 -102.35 -0.24 31.84
CA ILE A 319 -102.67 -0.31 33.27
C ILE A 319 -103.85 0.62 33.61
N TRP A 320 -103.81 1.88 33.19
CA TRP A 320 -104.90 2.83 33.48
C TRP A 320 -106.21 2.49 32.76
N ASN A 321 -106.15 1.85 31.58
CA ASN A 321 -107.34 1.29 30.94
C ASN A 321 -107.98 0.20 31.78
N VAL A 322 -107.18 -0.75 32.27
CA VAL A 322 -107.68 -1.84 33.12
C VAL A 322 -108.28 -1.28 34.40
N ILE A 323 -107.60 -0.32 35.06
CA ILE A 323 -108.11 0.35 36.28
C ILE A 323 -109.45 1.05 36.00
N PHE A 324 -109.60 1.74 34.87
CA PHE A 324 -110.85 2.39 34.49
C PHE A 324 -112.00 1.37 34.33
N PHE A 325 -111.77 0.28 33.61
CA PHE A 325 -112.80 -0.76 33.44
C PHE A 325 -113.14 -1.47 34.76
N ILE A 326 -112.17 -1.66 35.65
CA ILE A 326 -112.43 -2.17 37.01
C ILE A 326 -113.32 -1.18 37.79
N CYS A 327 -113.06 0.12 37.72
CA CYS A 327 -113.91 1.13 38.38
C CYS A 327 -115.35 1.09 37.86
N VAL A 328 -115.53 1.00 36.53
CA VAL A 328 -116.86 0.88 35.91
C VAL A 328 -117.55 -0.41 36.33
N PHE A 329 -116.84 -1.54 36.29
CA PHE A 329 -117.37 -2.83 36.71
C PHE A 329 -117.80 -2.83 38.18
N LEU A 330 -116.97 -2.29 39.08
CA LEU A 330 -117.30 -2.17 40.51
C LEU A 330 -118.54 -1.30 40.73
N MET A 331 -118.69 -0.19 40.00
CA MET A 331 -119.89 0.65 40.11
C MET A 331 -121.14 -0.08 39.63
N VAL A 332 -121.09 -0.80 38.50
CA VAL A 332 -122.23 -1.57 37.98
C VAL A 332 -122.58 -2.72 38.92
N TRP A 333 -121.59 -3.47 39.39
CA TRP A 333 -121.76 -4.56 40.34
C TRP A 333 -122.39 -4.08 41.65
N PHE A 334 -121.87 -2.99 42.23
CA PHE A 334 -122.37 -2.44 43.49
C PHE A 334 -123.76 -1.82 43.34
N SER A 335 -124.06 -1.21 42.18
CA SER A 335 -125.40 -0.73 41.85
C SER A 335 -126.40 -1.91 41.75
N TYR A 336 -126.00 -3.01 41.10
CA TYR A 336 -126.85 -4.19 40.97
C TYR A 336 -127.21 -4.80 42.34
N THR A 337 -126.24 -4.91 43.26
CA THR A 337 -126.48 -5.54 44.59
C THR A 337 -127.28 -4.67 45.56
N HIS A 338 -127.19 -3.33 45.48
CA HIS A 338 -127.75 -2.44 46.51
C HIS A 338 -128.90 -1.53 46.07
N ILE A 339 -129.12 -1.32 44.76
CA ILE A 339 -130.12 -0.35 44.25
C ILE A 339 -131.35 -1.02 43.63
N THR A 340 -131.25 -2.27 43.16
CA THR A 340 -132.30 -2.95 42.36
C THR A 340 -133.61 -3.29 43.10
N SER A 341 -133.72 -3.03 44.40
CA SER A 341 -134.93 -3.31 45.20
C SER A 341 -135.71 -2.06 45.61
N ALA A 342 -135.37 -0.87 45.10
CA ALA A 342 -136.06 0.38 45.42
C ALA A 342 -136.99 0.81 44.27
N THR A 343 -138.29 0.93 44.54
CA THR A 343 -139.32 1.34 43.56
C THR A 343 -139.64 2.84 43.59
N ASP A 344 -139.16 3.59 44.58
CA ASP A 344 -139.39 5.03 44.72
C ASP A 344 -138.12 5.87 44.48
N TRP A 345 -138.26 6.99 43.78
CA TRP A 345 -137.16 7.90 43.41
C TRP A 345 -136.47 8.50 44.64
N GLY A 346 -137.25 8.86 45.66
CA GLY A 346 -136.71 9.37 46.92
C GLY A 346 -135.85 8.35 47.67
N ALA A 347 -136.21 7.06 47.58
CA ALA A 347 -135.45 5.97 48.20
C ALA A 347 -134.11 5.70 47.50
N ILE A 348 -134.07 5.83 46.16
CA ILE A 348 -132.84 5.71 45.37
C ILE A 348 -131.84 6.82 45.76
N LEU A 349 -132.30 8.08 45.86
CA LEU A 349 -131.44 9.21 46.20
C LEU A 349 -130.82 9.06 47.61
N LYS A 350 -131.61 8.66 48.61
CA LYS A 350 -131.11 8.42 49.98
C LYS A 350 -130.03 7.33 50.02
N ARG A 351 -130.18 6.27 49.21
CA ARG A 351 -129.19 5.19 49.11
C ARG A 351 -127.89 5.65 48.44
N ILE A 352 -127.96 6.45 47.38
CA ILE A 352 -126.78 7.03 46.75
C ILE A 352 -126.01 7.91 47.73
N ILE A 353 -126.71 8.73 48.53
CA ILE A 353 -126.09 9.58 49.56
C ILE A 353 -125.44 8.73 50.66
N HIS A 354 -126.11 7.67 51.12
CA HIS A 354 -125.56 6.77 52.14
C HIS A 354 -124.27 6.08 51.69
N TYR A 355 -124.19 5.71 50.41
CA TYR A 355 -123.00 5.08 49.81
C TYR A 355 -122.05 6.05 49.10
N ALA A 356 -122.29 7.36 49.21
CA ALA A 356 -121.40 8.38 48.64
C ALA A 356 -119.93 8.23 49.08
N PRO A 357 -119.60 7.83 50.32
CA PRO A 357 -118.21 7.59 50.72
C PRO A 357 -117.49 6.50 49.90
N ILE A 358 -118.22 5.61 49.21
CA ILE A 358 -117.66 4.57 48.33
C ILE A 358 -117.66 5.05 46.88
N TYR A 359 -118.75 5.64 46.40
CA TYR A 359 -118.86 6.10 45.02
C TYR A 359 -117.91 7.27 44.71
N ILE A 360 -117.73 8.22 45.63
CA ILE A 360 -116.88 9.40 45.43
C ILE A 360 -115.41 8.99 45.12
N PRO A 361 -114.74 8.14 45.93
CA PRO A 361 -113.38 7.67 45.62
C PRO A 361 -113.28 6.89 44.30
N VAL A 362 -114.28 6.09 43.96
CA VAL A 362 -114.28 5.29 42.71
C VAL A 362 -114.43 6.19 41.48
N ILE A 363 -115.33 7.17 41.54
CA ILE A 363 -115.48 8.17 40.47
C ILE A 363 -114.21 9.01 40.33
N TRP A 364 -113.62 9.45 41.45
CA TRP A 364 -112.35 10.18 41.44
C TRP A 364 -111.23 9.35 40.81
N LEU A 365 -111.11 8.07 41.18
CA LEU A 365 -110.12 7.16 40.61
C LEU A 365 -110.34 6.93 39.11
N ALA A 366 -111.59 6.83 38.66
CA ALA A 366 -111.92 6.71 37.24
C ALA A 366 -111.53 7.98 36.45
N ILE A 367 -111.79 9.17 37.00
CA ILE A 367 -111.37 10.46 36.41
C ILE A 367 -109.84 10.54 36.38
N TYR A 368 -109.17 10.19 37.47
CA TYR A 368 -107.71 10.18 37.57
C TYR A 368 -107.07 9.19 36.58
N ALA A 369 -107.60 7.97 36.47
CA ALA A 369 -107.16 6.98 35.50
C ALA A 369 -107.34 7.47 34.05
N THR A 370 -108.47 8.11 33.75
CA THR A 370 -108.74 8.71 32.44
C THR A 370 -107.73 9.82 32.11
N LYS A 371 -107.46 10.70 33.08
CA LYS A 371 -106.47 11.77 32.93
C LYS A 371 -105.06 11.21 32.69
N ARG A 372 -104.63 10.27 33.52
CA ARG A 372 -103.28 9.68 33.43
C ARG A 372 -103.07 8.85 32.16
N ARG A 373 -104.13 8.19 31.67
CA ARG A 373 -104.16 7.55 30.34
C ARG A 373 -103.96 8.57 29.22
N SER A 374 -104.68 9.70 29.26
CA SER A 374 -104.58 10.76 28.24
C SER A 374 -103.17 11.37 28.21
N GLU A 375 -102.60 11.67 29.38
CA GLU A 375 -101.22 12.16 29.50
C GLU A 375 -100.21 11.17 28.89
N SER A 376 -100.35 9.88 29.22
CA SER A 376 -99.44 8.84 28.70
C SER A 376 -99.59 8.65 27.19
N ARG A 377 -100.82 8.75 26.65
CA ARG A 377 -101.08 8.72 25.21
C ARG A 377 -100.49 9.93 24.48
N ALA A 378 -100.60 11.11 25.07
CA ALA A 378 -100.01 12.32 24.51
C ALA A 378 -98.48 12.21 24.43
N LEU A 379 -97.83 11.68 25.47
CA LEU A 379 -96.39 11.43 25.46
C LEU A 379 -95.99 10.34 24.46
N GLU A 380 -96.79 9.26 24.33
CA GLU A 380 -96.56 8.23 23.32
C GLU A 380 -96.60 8.81 21.89
N GLU A 381 -97.62 9.61 21.56
CA GLU A 381 -97.77 10.28 20.26
C GLU A 381 -96.62 11.26 19.98
N GLU A 382 -96.21 12.02 21.00
CA GLU A 382 -95.10 12.96 20.91
C GLU A 382 -93.77 12.27 20.59
N TYR A 383 -93.44 11.20 21.31
CA TYR A 383 -92.22 10.42 21.04
C TYR A 383 -92.32 9.66 19.72
N ALA A 384 -93.53 9.22 19.31
CA ALA A 384 -93.74 8.62 17.99
C ALA A 384 -93.49 9.62 16.85
N HIS A 385 -93.92 10.88 17.02
CA HIS A 385 -93.65 11.95 16.08
C HIS A 385 -92.15 12.27 16.02
N LYS A 386 -91.48 12.38 17.18
CA LYS A 386 -90.02 12.60 17.26
C LYS A 386 -89.20 11.45 16.65
N GLU A 387 -89.62 10.20 16.86
CA GLU A 387 -89.02 9.03 16.21
C GLU A 387 -89.21 9.06 14.69
N ALA A 388 -90.42 9.34 14.21
CA ALA A 388 -90.71 9.41 12.77
C ALA A 388 -89.90 10.53 12.10
N LEU A 389 -89.79 11.68 12.76
CA LEU A 389 -88.95 12.80 12.31
C LEU A 389 -87.47 12.39 12.25
N ALA A 390 -86.94 11.75 13.30
CA ALA A 390 -85.55 11.28 13.32
C ALA A 390 -85.26 10.23 12.22
N LYS A 391 -86.17 9.27 12.00
CA LYS A 391 -86.04 8.25 10.94
C LYS A 391 -86.10 8.86 9.53
N SER A 392 -86.94 9.87 9.33
CA SER A 392 -87.17 10.48 8.01
C SER A 392 -86.24 11.67 7.70
N TYR A 393 -85.55 12.24 8.69
CA TYR A 393 -84.68 13.41 8.53
C TYR A 393 -83.62 13.22 7.44
N SER A 394 -82.92 12.07 7.43
CA SER A 394 -81.89 11.79 6.42
C SER A 394 -82.47 11.74 5.00
N SER A 395 -83.70 11.24 4.86
CA SER A 395 -84.39 11.16 3.56
C SER A 395 -84.88 12.53 3.10
N TYR A 396 -85.37 13.38 4.02
CA TYR A 396 -85.77 14.75 3.68
C TYR A 396 -84.57 15.63 3.36
N LYS A 397 -83.48 15.53 4.13
CA LYS A 397 -82.22 16.20 3.84
C LYS A 397 -81.73 15.85 2.42
N LYS A 398 -81.70 14.56 2.09
CA LYS A 398 -81.30 14.07 0.76
C LYS A 398 -82.20 14.61 -0.37
N GLN A 399 -83.53 14.59 -0.19
CA GLN A 399 -84.47 15.13 -1.18
C GLN A 399 -84.32 16.64 -1.39
N ILE A 400 -84.06 17.42 -0.33
CA ILE A 400 -83.82 18.87 -0.44
C ILE A 400 -82.51 19.16 -1.16
N GLU A 401 -81.46 18.38 -0.87
CA GLU A 401 -80.16 18.47 -1.57
C GLU A 401 -80.32 18.16 -3.07
N GLU A 402 -81.12 17.15 -3.43
CA GLU A 402 -81.37 16.74 -4.82
C GLU A 402 -82.28 17.71 -5.60
N ILE A 403 -83.38 18.21 -5.00
CA ILE A 403 -84.39 19.03 -5.69
C ILE A 403 -83.96 20.50 -5.77
N SER A 404 -83.34 21.02 -4.71
CA SER A 404 -83.12 22.46 -4.56
C SER A 404 -81.70 22.91 -4.92
N GLN A 405 -80.88 22.02 -5.50
CA GLN A 405 -79.45 22.24 -5.72
C GLN A 405 -78.73 22.80 -4.48
N GLY A 406 -79.18 22.42 -3.28
CA GLY A 406 -78.63 22.93 -2.03
C GLY A 406 -79.06 24.34 -1.64
N ASP A 407 -80.24 24.83 -2.04
CA ASP A 407 -80.82 26.08 -1.52
C ASP A 407 -80.69 26.15 0.02
N PRO A 408 -79.85 27.07 0.54
CA PRO A 408 -79.59 27.18 1.96
C PRO A 408 -80.87 27.46 2.77
N GLU A 409 -81.86 28.13 2.16
CA GLU A 409 -83.08 28.54 2.87
C GLU A 409 -83.93 27.33 3.27
N LEU A 410 -84.11 26.35 2.37
CA LEU A 410 -84.86 25.13 2.66
C LEU A 410 -84.15 24.23 3.69
N MET A 411 -82.82 24.16 3.64
CA MET A 411 -82.02 23.40 4.60
C MET A 411 -82.09 24.01 6.00
N VAL A 412 -81.96 25.34 6.10
CA VAL A 412 -82.13 26.09 7.35
C VAL A 412 -83.54 25.91 7.90
N LYS A 413 -84.56 25.90 7.04
CA LYS A 413 -85.95 25.67 7.45
C LYS A 413 -86.17 24.25 7.98
N LEU A 414 -85.60 23.22 7.35
CA LEU A 414 -85.66 21.83 7.84
C LEU A 414 -84.96 21.71 9.21
N LEU A 415 -83.76 22.27 9.34
CA LEU A 415 -82.99 22.28 10.59
C LEU A 415 -83.75 23.01 11.70
N SER A 416 -84.24 24.21 11.43
CA SER A 416 -85.03 24.99 12.39
C SER A 416 -86.26 24.22 12.85
N LYS A 417 -87.06 23.65 11.94
CA LYS A 417 -88.23 22.85 12.32
C LYS A 417 -87.88 21.59 13.10
N THR A 418 -86.73 20.97 12.81
CA THR A 418 -86.25 19.80 13.55
C THR A 418 -85.78 20.19 14.95
N ILE A 419 -85.01 21.27 15.08
CA ILE A 419 -84.56 21.80 16.37
C ILE A 419 -85.75 22.22 17.22
N ASP A 420 -86.72 22.93 16.65
CA ASP A 420 -87.95 23.33 17.33
C ASP A 420 -88.66 22.10 17.90
N THR A 421 -88.87 21.07 17.07
CA THR A 421 -89.55 19.83 17.48
C THR A 421 -88.78 19.08 18.57
N ILE A 422 -87.46 18.99 18.48
CA ILE A 422 -86.63 18.31 19.50
C ILE A 422 -86.60 19.10 20.81
N SER A 423 -86.61 20.43 20.73
CA SER A 423 -86.53 21.34 21.88
C SER A 423 -87.85 21.51 22.61
N GLU A 424 -89.00 21.21 21.98
CA GLU A 424 -90.29 21.22 22.65
C GLU A 424 -90.31 20.22 23.83
N ASN A 425 -90.52 20.78 25.03
CA ASN A 425 -90.52 20.02 26.26
C ASN A 425 -91.79 19.16 26.37
N PRO A 426 -91.68 17.84 26.63
CA PRO A 426 -92.85 16.98 26.82
C PRO A 426 -93.85 17.48 27.89
N SER A 427 -93.40 18.26 28.88
CA SER A 427 -94.28 18.85 29.90
C SER A 427 -95.19 19.96 29.34
N GLU A 428 -94.75 20.72 28.34
CA GLU A 428 -95.56 21.74 27.70
C GLU A 428 -96.66 21.13 26.84
N VAL A 429 -96.39 20.00 26.18
CA VAL A 429 -97.39 19.23 25.41
C VAL A 429 -98.51 18.74 26.34
N LEU A 430 -98.14 18.26 27.54
CA LEU A 430 -99.12 17.89 28.57
C LEU A 430 -100.00 19.07 28.98
N ASN A 431 -99.42 20.26 29.17
CA ASN A 431 -100.17 21.47 29.52
C ASN A 431 -101.10 21.96 28.40
N ARG A 432 -100.71 21.83 27.12
CA ARG A 432 -101.56 22.18 25.96
C ARG A 432 -102.78 21.25 25.84
N LYS A 433 -102.62 19.94 26.09
CA LYS A 433 -103.72 18.94 26.03
C LYS A 433 -104.59 18.88 27.31
N HIS A 434 -104.18 19.54 28.40
CA HIS A 434 -104.98 19.65 29.63
C HIS A 434 -106.28 20.46 29.46
N GLY A 435 -106.47 21.14 28.33
CA GLY A 435 -107.71 21.85 27.99
C GLY A 435 -108.85 20.95 27.50
N ASP A 436 -108.58 19.70 27.11
CA ASP A 436 -109.63 18.74 26.75
C ASP A 436 -110.15 18.04 28.01
N GLU A 437 -111.13 18.71 28.62
CA GLU A 437 -111.92 18.22 29.74
C GLU A 437 -112.42 16.80 29.44
N ALA A 438 -112.27 15.88 30.41
CA ALA A 438 -112.79 14.52 30.31
C ALA A 438 -114.22 14.56 29.76
N MET A 439 -114.55 13.66 28.82
CA MET A 439 -115.85 13.62 28.12
C MET A 439 -117.05 13.73 29.08
N ILE A 440 -116.89 13.29 30.32
CA ILE A 440 -117.87 13.40 31.41
C ILE A 440 -118.03 14.86 31.90
N ILE A 441 -116.96 15.64 32.04
CA ILE A 441 -116.99 17.05 32.45
C ILE A 441 -117.61 17.91 31.35
N SER A 442 -117.26 17.67 30.08
CA SER A 442 -117.89 18.38 28.95
C SER A 442 -119.37 17.99 28.79
N PHE A 443 -119.73 16.73 29.02
CA PHE A 443 -121.12 16.28 29.06
C PHE A 443 -121.90 16.87 30.24
N LEU A 444 -121.31 16.95 31.44
CA LEU A 444 -121.92 17.59 32.61
C LEU A 444 -122.12 19.10 32.41
N LYS A 445 -121.16 19.81 31.81
CA LYS A 445 -121.32 21.23 31.45
C LYS A 445 -122.39 21.44 30.38
N GLN A 446 -122.49 20.54 29.39
CA GLN A 446 -123.56 20.60 28.39
C GLN A 446 -124.94 20.36 29.01
N LEU A 447 -125.05 19.47 30.01
CA LEU A 447 -126.30 19.25 30.75
C LEU A 447 -126.67 20.46 31.62
N GLN A 448 -125.69 21.08 32.28
CA GLN A 448 -125.91 22.28 33.11
C GLN A 448 -126.36 23.48 32.26
N LYS A 449 -125.84 23.64 31.04
CA LYS A 449 -126.23 24.70 30.09
C LYS A 449 -127.63 24.49 29.50
N LYS A 450 -128.24 23.31 29.67
CA LYS A 450 -129.57 22.98 29.14
C LYS A 450 -130.67 23.07 30.22
N SER A 451 -130.30 23.37 31.47
CA SER A 451 -131.24 23.57 32.60
C SER A 451 -131.33 25.03 33.07
N GLU A 452 -130.67 25.96 32.39
CA GLU A 452 -130.98 27.40 32.37
C GLU A 452 -131.74 27.70 31.08
#